data_AF-A0A7Y7IW60-F1
#
_entry.id   AF-A0A7Y7IW60-F1
#
_cell.length_a   1.000
_cell.length_b   1.000
_cell.length_c   1.000
_cell.angle_alpha   90.00
_cell.angle_beta   90.00
_cell.angle_gamma   90.00
#
_symmetry.space_group_name_H-M   'P 1'
#
loop_
_entity.id
_entity.type
_entity.pdbx_description
1 polymer ?
#
loop_
_entity_poly.entity_id
_entity_poly.type
_entity_poly.pdbx_seq_one_letter_code
_entity_poly.pdbx_strand_id
1 'polypeptide(L)'
;LRLGPFELLLLPGADDPAALQDALGPIPHSLVGVSDRNVTLTLQGPWAARILSGLCPLDFMENVFPVGMATRAPLEKADAVFWRTAPDCFHLEVWRSFGLYAEDAIREVARGVTFASLAI
;
A
#
# COMPACT_ATOMS: atom_id res chain seq x y z
N LEU A 1 4.72 3.74 8.75
CA LEU A 1 3.46 4.19 8.10
C LEU A 1 2.39 4.39 9.17
N ARG A 2 1.68 5.53 9.18
CA ARG A 2 0.62 5.80 10.17
C ARG A 2 -0.72 5.36 9.61
N LEU A 3 -1.34 4.34 10.21
CA LEU A 3 -2.62 3.78 9.75
C LEU A 3 -3.82 4.31 10.54
N GLY A 4 -3.54 4.81 11.75
CA GLY A 4 -4.52 5.49 12.58
C GLY A 4 -3.84 6.39 13.60
N PRO A 5 -4.60 6.98 14.55
CA PRO A 5 -4.05 7.84 15.58
C PRO A 5 -2.96 7.16 16.42
N PHE A 6 -3.14 5.86 16.70
CA PHE A 6 -2.26 5.05 17.54
C PHE A 6 -1.83 3.73 16.88
N GLU A 7 -2.04 3.58 15.57
CA GLU A 7 -1.67 2.37 14.82
C GLU A 7 -0.58 2.72 13.81
N LEU A 8 0.58 2.06 13.95
CA LEU A 8 1.72 2.20 13.06
C LEU A 8 2.05 0.85 12.42
N LEU A 9 2.27 0.85 11.11
CA LEU A 9 2.95 -0.24 10.42
C LEU A 9 4.40 0.15 10.20
N LEU A 10 5.30 -0.61 10.80
CA LEU A 10 6.74 -0.42 10.68
C LEU A 10 7.26 -1.34 9.57
N LEU A 11 8.11 -0.80 8.70
CA LEU A 11 8.86 -1.55 7.71
C LEU A 11 10.33 -1.49 8.15
N PRO A 12 10.74 -2.28 9.16
CA PRO A 12 12.12 -2.31 9.58
C PRO A 12 12.94 -2.86 8.42
N GLY A 13 14.09 -2.25 8.14
CA GLY A 13 15.03 -2.78 7.16
C GLY A 13 15.68 -4.05 7.72
N ALA A 14 16.97 -3.97 8.04
CA ALA A 14 17.68 -5.03 8.75
C ALA A 14 17.63 -4.86 10.28
N ASP A 15 16.79 -3.95 10.79
CA ASP A 15 16.77 -3.59 12.21
C ASP A 15 16.13 -4.69 13.08
N ASP A 16 16.71 -4.90 14.27
CA ASP A 16 16.24 -5.90 15.23
C ASP A 16 14.98 -5.41 15.96
N PRO A 17 13.82 -6.11 15.84
CA PRO A 17 12.61 -5.77 16.58
C PRO A 17 12.79 -5.83 18.11
N ALA A 18 13.77 -6.56 18.64
CA ALA A 18 14.05 -6.61 20.08
C ALA A 18 14.51 -5.25 20.62
N ALA A 19 15.33 -4.51 19.86
CA ALA A 19 15.78 -3.18 20.27
C ALA A 19 14.61 -2.18 20.40
N LEU A 20 13.60 -2.29 19.53
CA LEU A 20 12.39 -1.49 19.63
C LEU A 20 11.54 -1.88 20.84
N GLN A 21 11.42 -3.18 21.11
CA GLN A 21 10.72 -3.68 22.30
C GLN A 21 11.33 -3.13 23.60
N ASP A 22 12.66 -3.11 23.68
CA ASP A 22 13.38 -2.55 24.83
C ASP A 22 13.17 -1.04 24.95
N ALA A 23 13.24 -0.31 23.83
CA ALA A 23 13.05 1.15 23.80
C ALA A 23 11.64 1.59 24.22
N LEU A 24 10.62 0.78 23.96
CA LEU A 24 9.24 1.05 24.39
C LEU A 24 9.06 0.90 25.91
N GLY A 25 9.88 0.07 26.56
CA GLY A 25 9.89 -0.11 28.01
C GLY A 25 8.48 -0.36 28.59
N PRO A 26 8.05 0.39 29.63
CA PRO A 26 6.77 0.17 30.30
C PRO A 26 5.57 0.83 29.62
N ILE A 27 5.76 1.53 28.50
CA ILE A 27 4.65 2.20 27.79
C ILE A 27 3.65 1.11 27.34
N PRO A 28 2.34 1.24 27.59
CA PRO A 28 1.38 0.26 27.07
C PRO A 28 1.37 0.23 25.54
N HIS A 29 1.67 -0.92 24.94
CA HIS A 29 1.73 -1.09 23.49
C HIS A 29 1.43 -2.54 23.06
N SER A 30 1.22 -2.72 21.75
CA SER A 30 1.20 -4.03 21.09
C SER A 30 2.21 -4.00 19.95
N LEU A 31 3.36 -4.67 20.14
CA LEU A 31 4.40 -4.81 19.12
C LEU A 31 4.32 -6.24 18.57
N VAL A 32 3.88 -6.37 17.31
CA VAL A 32 3.60 -7.68 16.70
C VAL A 32 4.31 -7.79 15.37
N GLY A 33 5.07 -8.87 15.19
CA GLY A 33 5.64 -9.24 13.91
C GLY A 33 4.56 -9.70 12.94
N VAL A 34 4.43 -9.00 11.82
CA VAL A 34 3.40 -9.28 10.78
C VAL A 34 4.01 -9.45 9.38
N SER A 35 5.33 -9.54 9.29
CA SER A 35 6.06 -9.73 8.02
C SER A 35 5.60 -10.98 7.29
N ASP A 36 5.23 -12.03 8.02
CA ASP A 36 4.67 -13.25 7.44
C ASP A 36 3.18 -13.19 7.09
N ARG A 37 2.48 -12.16 7.54
CA ARG A 37 1.07 -12.00 7.19
C ARG A 37 0.93 -11.30 5.84
N ASN A 38 1.85 -10.40 5.50
CA ASN A 38 1.73 -9.54 4.35
C ASN A 38 2.66 -9.94 3.19
N VAL A 39 2.32 -9.44 2.00
CA VAL A 39 3.22 -9.35 0.86
C VAL A 39 3.19 -7.93 0.30
N THR A 40 4.32 -7.53 -0.27
CA THR A 40 4.50 -6.21 -0.88
C THR A 40 4.29 -6.29 -2.39
N LEU A 41 3.56 -5.33 -2.95
CA LEU A 41 3.52 -5.05 -4.39
C LEU A 41 4.03 -3.63 -4.64
N THR A 42 4.91 -3.48 -5.63
CA THR A 42 5.39 -2.16 -6.08
C THR A 42 4.77 -1.85 -7.42
N LEU A 43 4.00 -0.76 -7.48
CA LEU A 43 3.43 -0.24 -8.73
C LEU A 43 4.16 1.05 -9.11
N GLN A 44 4.85 1.02 -10.24
CA GLN A 44 5.64 2.14 -10.73
C GLN A 44 5.33 2.46 -12.19
N GLY A 45 5.18 3.74 -12.49
CA GLY A 45 5.00 4.27 -13.84
C GLY A 45 3.94 5.37 -13.93
N PRO A 46 3.89 6.10 -15.04
CA PRO A 46 3.05 7.30 -15.19
C PRO A 46 1.54 7.02 -15.08
N TRP A 47 1.14 5.75 -15.21
CA TRP A 47 -0.25 5.31 -15.09
C TRP A 47 -0.59 4.73 -13.71
N ALA A 48 0.35 4.69 -12.76
CA ALA A 48 0.17 4.02 -11.48
C ALA A 48 -1.03 4.57 -10.70
N ALA A 49 -1.12 5.90 -10.54
CA ALA A 49 -2.26 6.54 -9.89
C ALA A 49 -3.59 6.20 -10.59
N ARG A 50 -3.62 6.21 -11.93
CA ARG A 50 -4.82 5.89 -12.71
C ARG A 50 -5.25 4.43 -12.56
N ILE A 51 -4.29 3.51 -12.52
CA ILE A 51 -4.56 2.08 -12.28
C ILE A 51 -5.15 1.90 -10.87
N LEU A 52 -4.56 2.52 -9.84
CA LEU A 52 -5.06 2.43 -8.47
C LEU A 52 -6.46 3.04 -8.31
N SER A 53 -6.76 4.16 -8.98
CA SER A 53 -8.10 4.74 -9.00
C SER A 53 -9.15 3.83 -9.65
N GLY A 54 -8.76 2.86 -10.47
CA GLY A 54 -9.65 1.82 -10.99
C GLY A 54 -9.99 0.72 -10.00
N LEU A 55 -9.19 0.59 -8.93
CA LEU A 55 -9.28 -0.49 -7.93
C LEU A 55 -9.75 0.01 -6.56
N CYS A 56 -9.62 1.30 -6.29
CA CYS A 56 -9.83 1.89 -4.98
C CYS A 56 -10.50 3.27 -5.13
N PRO A 57 -11.51 3.61 -4.31
CA PRO A 57 -12.21 4.90 -4.38
C PRO A 57 -11.37 6.09 -3.88
N LEU A 58 -10.14 5.88 -3.42
CA LEU A 58 -9.24 6.95 -3.03
C LEU A 58 -8.81 7.79 -4.24
N ASP A 59 -8.63 9.08 -4.00
CA ASP A 59 -8.02 9.99 -4.97
C ASP A 59 -6.49 9.92 -4.84
N PHE A 60 -5.82 9.38 -5.86
CA PHE A 60 -4.36 9.25 -5.93
C PHE A 60 -3.66 10.42 -6.63
N MET A 61 -4.38 11.51 -6.94
CA MET A 61 -3.79 12.74 -7.46
C MET A 61 -2.78 13.31 -6.46
N GLU A 62 -1.68 13.89 -6.93
CA GLU A 62 -0.57 14.30 -6.07
C GLU A 62 -0.90 15.38 -5.05
N ASN A 63 -1.84 16.26 -5.36
CA ASN A 63 -2.36 17.25 -4.42
C ASN A 63 -3.22 16.65 -3.29
N VAL A 64 -3.76 15.44 -3.46
CA VAL A 64 -4.62 14.77 -2.46
C VAL A 64 -3.87 13.65 -1.75
N PHE A 65 -3.08 12.87 -2.48
CA PHE A 65 -2.24 11.77 -1.98
C PHE A 65 -0.76 12.01 -2.31
N PRO A 66 -0.11 12.97 -1.63
CA PRO A 66 1.27 13.35 -1.94
C PRO A 66 2.28 12.27 -1.55
N VAL A 67 3.52 12.41 -2.04
CA VAL A 67 4.65 11.55 -1.65
C VAL A 67 4.81 11.56 -0.12
N GLY A 68 5.00 10.37 0.46
CA GLY A 68 5.07 10.15 1.91
C GLY A 68 3.73 9.87 2.57
N MET A 69 2.60 10.11 1.90
CA MET A 69 1.29 9.73 2.41
C MET A 69 1.09 8.22 2.37
N ALA A 70 0.53 7.68 3.44
CA ALA A 70 0.12 6.29 3.52
C ALA A 70 -1.23 6.17 4.22
N THR A 71 -2.06 5.23 3.76
CA THR A 71 -3.35 4.93 4.37
C THR A 71 -3.77 3.49 4.10
N ARG A 72 -4.69 2.97 4.91
CA ARG A 72 -5.38 1.72 4.64
C ARG A 72 -6.68 2.00 3.89
N ALA A 73 -6.94 1.26 2.82
CA ALA A 73 -8.22 1.31 2.10
C ALA A 73 -8.47 -0.01 1.35
N PRO A 74 -9.70 -0.25 0.90
CA PRO A 74 -9.99 -1.39 0.05
C PRO A 74 -9.29 -1.30 -1.31
N LEU A 75 -8.72 -2.40 -1.75
CA LEU A 75 -8.32 -2.69 -3.13
C LEU A 75 -9.31 -3.74 -3.67
N GLU A 76 -10.31 -3.28 -4.41
CA GLU A 76 -11.50 -4.03 -4.76
C GLU A 76 -12.16 -4.72 -3.54
N LYS A 77 -12.03 -6.06 -3.44
CA LYS A 77 -12.59 -6.89 -2.36
C LYS A 77 -11.56 -7.27 -1.30
N ALA A 78 -10.31 -6.82 -1.43
CA ALA A 78 -9.23 -7.04 -0.47
C ALA A 78 -8.90 -5.74 0.27
N ASP A 79 -8.28 -5.85 1.43
CA ASP A 79 -7.72 -4.69 2.13
C ASP A 79 -6.25 -4.50 1.76
N ALA A 80 -5.85 -3.24 1.57
CA ALA A 80 -4.47 -2.87 1.30
C ALA A 80 -4.04 -1.64 2.12
N VAL A 81 -2.75 -1.55 2.45
CA VAL A 81 -2.12 -0.28 2.79
C VAL A 81 -1.48 0.26 1.52
N PHE A 82 -1.77 1.51 1.20
CA PHE A 82 -1.16 2.26 0.10
C PHE A 82 -0.14 3.23 0.69
N TRP A 83 1.03 3.33 0.08
CA TRP A 83 2.04 4.32 0.42
C TRP A 83 2.68 4.87 -0.86
N ARG A 84 2.62 6.18 -1.08
CA ARG A 84 3.27 6.82 -2.22
C ARG A 84 4.73 7.12 -1.87
N THR A 85 5.65 6.39 -2.48
CA THR A 85 7.09 6.47 -2.21
C THR A 85 7.79 7.47 -3.12
N ALA A 86 7.24 7.74 -4.30
CA ALA A 86 7.69 8.75 -5.25
C ALA A 86 6.50 9.24 -6.11
N PRO A 87 6.64 10.28 -6.95
CA PRO A 87 5.53 10.81 -7.74
C PRO A 87 4.76 9.73 -8.50
N ASP A 88 5.43 8.80 -9.16
CA ASP A 88 4.80 7.70 -9.90
C ASP A 88 5.10 6.31 -9.31
N CYS A 89 5.32 6.23 -7.99
CA CYS A 89 5.66 4.98 -7.32
C CYS A 89 4.82 4.77 -6.05
N PHE A 90 4.18 3.61 -5.99
CA PHE A 90 3.34 3.20 -4.88
C PHE A 90 3.81 1.86 -4.34
N HIS A 91 3.96 1.80 -3.02
CA HIS A 91 4.15 0.59 -2.25
C HIS A 91 2.80 0.15 -1.70
N LEU A 92 2.43 -1.09 -1.96
CA LEU A 92 1.20 -1.68 -1.46
C LEU A 92 1.54 -2.85 -0.54
N GLU A 93 0.90 -2.88 0.62
CA GLU A 93 0.92 -4.03 1.52
C GLU A 93 -0.45 -4.69 1.52
N VAL A 94 -0.51 -5.95 1.10
CA VAL A 94 -1.73 -6.77 1.13
C VAL A 94 -1.49 -8.00 1.99
N TRP A 95 -2.55 -8.60 2.52
CA TRP A 95 -2.41 -9.91 3.14
C TRP A 95 -1.94 -10.93 2.10
N ARG A 96 -1.02 -11.80 2.51
CA ARG A 96 -0.37 -12.79 1.65
C ARG A 96 -1.34 -13.64 0.86
N SER A 97 -2.45 -14.05 1.46
CA SER A 97 -3.50 -14.84 0.80
C SER A 97 -4.20 -14.10 -0.35
N PHE A 98 -4.16 -12.77 -0.36
CA PHE A 98 -4.72 -11.92 -1.42
C PHE A 98 -3.66 -11.41 -2.40
N GLY A 99 -2.39 -11.79 -2.25
CA GLY A 99 -1.29 -11.30 -3.09
C GLY A 99 -1.55 -11.49 -4.59
N LEU A 100 -1.87 -12.72 -5.00
CA LEU A 100 -2.18 -13.05 -6.40
C LEU A 100 -3.46 -12.34 -6.89
N TYR A 101 -4.49 -12.26 -6.03
CA TYR A 101 -5.73 -11.55 -6.37
C TYR A 101 -5.47 -10.06 -6.66
N ALA A 102 -4.70 -9.39 -5.79
CA ALA A 102 -4.36 -7.98 -5.96
C ALA A 102 -3.49 -7.77 -7.21
N GLU A 103 -2.54 -8.67 -7.47
CA GLU A 103 -1.71 -8.62 -8.68
C GLU A 103 -2.56 -8.77 -9.96
N ASP A 104 -3.46 -9.76 -10.00
CA ASP A 104 -4.34 -9.99 -11.14
C ASP A 104 -5.28 -8.81 -11.40
N ALA A 105 -5.85 -8.23 -10.33
CA ALA A 105 -6.70 -7.05 -10.44
C ALA A 105 -5.93 -5.84 -11.01
N ILE A 106 -4.70 -5.60 -10.54
CA ILE A 106 -3.80 -4.56 -11.07
C ILE A 106 -3.50 -4.81 -12.54
N ARG A 107 -3.15 -6.05 -12.91
CA ARG A 107 -2.85 -6.42 -14.30
C ARG A 107 -4.05 -6.20 -15.20
N GLU A 108 -5.25 -6.49 -14.74
CA GLU A 108 -6.47 -6.32 -15.53
C GLU A 108 -6.76 -4.86 -15.85
N VAL A 109 -6.74 -3.99 -14.84
CA VAL A 109 -6.90 -2.53 -15.06
C VAL A 109 -5.76 -1.97 -15.91
N ALA A 110 -4.53 -2.48 -15.73
CA ALA A 110 -3.37 -2.06 -16.51
C ALA A 110 -3.51 -2.34 -18.03
N ARG A 111 -4.29 -3.35 -18.45
CA ARG A 111 -4.58 -3.55 -19.89
C ARG A 111 -5.34 -2.37 -20.49
N GLY A 112 -6.19 -1.72 -19.69
CA GLY A 112 -7.11 -0.65 -20.12
C GLY A 112 -6.45 0.72 -20.32
N VAL A 113 -5.32 1.00 -19.67
CA VAL A 113 -4.64 2.31 -19.77
C VAL A 113 -3.86 2.52 -21.08
N THR A 114 -3.76 1.49 -21.91
CA THR A 114 -3.12 1.55 -23.24
C THR A 114 -4.04 1.99 -24.38
N PHE A 115 -5.36 2.12 -24.16
CA PHE A 115 -6.29 2.47 -25.24
C PHE A 115 -6.34 3.98 -25.49
N ALA A 116 -5.96 4.40 -26.70
CA ALA A 116 -5.98 5.79 -27.14
C ALA A 116 -7.40 6.33 -27.44
N SER A 117 -8.40 5.47 -27.64
CA SER A 117 -9.81 5.86 -27.73
C SER A 117 -10.72 4.65 -27.56
N LEU A 118 -11.81 4.81 -26.81
CA LEU A 118 -12.99 3.96 -26.94
C LEU A 118 -13.96 4.69 -27.88
N ALA A 119 -14.21 4.14 -29.06
CA ALA A 119 -15.39 4.49 -29.84
C ALA A 119 -16.53 3.60 -29.33
N ILE A 120 -17.60 4.22 -28.83
CA ILE A 120 -18.88 3.57 -28.53
C ILE A 120 -19.78 3.77 -29.74
#